data_AF-Q9HQ71-F1
#
_entry.id   AF-Q9HQ71-F1
#
_cell.length_a   1.000
_cell.length_b   1.000
_cell.length_c   1.000
_cell.angle_alpha   90.00
_cell.angle_beta   90.00
_cell.angle_gamma   90.00
#
_symmetry.space_group_name_H-M   'P 1'
#
loop_
_entity.id
_entity.type
_entity.pdbx_description
1 polymer ?
#
loop_
_entity_poly.entity_id
_entity_poly.type
_entity_poly.pdbx_seq_one_letter_code
_entity_poly.pdbx_strand_id
1 'polypeptide(L)' 'MVRDPSVAEHEWLSRDVAARVRAGDLPAAETDARLKLYGVVDGALVEPIYATREGDEVPAYDRRAVDDTLPVRVTAAEFQ' A
#
# COMPACT_ATOMS: atom_id res chain seq x y z
N MET A 1 -3.19 -26.66 -1.59
CA MET A 1 -4.07 -25.52 -1.31
C MET A 1 -3.36 -24.60 -0.34
N VAL A 2 -2.80 -23.49 -0.84
CA VAL A 2 -2.49 -22.27 -0.08
C VAL A 2 -2.60 -21.15 -1.12
N ARG A 3 -3.64 -20.33 -1.02
CA ARG A 3 -3.63 -18.98 -1.58
C ARG A 3 -3.65 -18.06 -0.38
N ASP A 4 -2.51 -17.95 0.27
CA ASP A 4 -2.21 -16.70 0.93
C ASP A 4 -1.96 -15.74 -0.24
N PRO A 5 -2.84 -14.76 -0.51
CA PRO A 5 -2.54 -13.78 -1.52
C PRO A 5 -1.27 -13.09 -1.02
N SER A 6 -0.12 -13.50 -1.55
CA SER A 6 1.05 -12.64 -1.57
C SER A 6 0.50 -11.30 -2.03
N VAL A 7 0.72 -10.30 -1.19
CA VAL A 7 0.55 -8.86 -1.45
C VAL A 7 0.49 -8.64 -2.95
N ALA A 8 -0.62 -8.07 -3.43
CA ALA A 8 -0.91 -7.98 -4.86
C ALA A 8 0.35 -7.62 -5.67
N GLU A 9 0.50 -8.16 -6.88
CA GLU A 9 1.68 -7.99 -7.73
C GLU A 9 2.12 -6.52 -7.95
N HIS A 10 1.25 -5.56 -7.63
CA HIS A 10 1.46 -4.13 -7.74
C HIS A 10 1.43 -3.37 -6.39
N GLU A 11 1.32 -4.06 -5.26
CA GLU A 11 1.23 -3.48 -3.92
C GLU A 11 2.39 -3.91 -3.02
N TRP A 12 2.91 -2.94 -2.27
CA TRP A 12 4.05 -3.14 -1.40
C TRP A 12 3.64 -3.02 0.07
N LEU A 13 4.31 -3.76 0.95
CA LEU A 13 4.19 -3.55 2.39
C LEU A 13 5.23 -2.53 2.85
N SER A 14 4.85 -1.64 3.76
CA SER A 14 5.83 -0.88 4.52
C SER A 14 6.75 -1.84 5.28
N ARG A 15 7.93 -1.37 5.67
CA ARG A 15 8.88 -2.20 6.42
C ARG A 15 8.28 -2.70 7.74
N ASP A 16 7.52 -1.86 8.43
CA ASP A 16 6.88 -2.23 9.70
C ASP A 16 5.79 -3.29 9.46
N VAL A 17 4.93 -3.08 8.46
CA VAL A 17 3.91 -4.07 8.09
C VAL A 17 4.54 -5.40 7.71
N ALA A 18 5.57 -5.40 6.85
CA ALA A 18 6.27 -6.61 6.44
C ALA A 18 6.89 -7.36 7.64
N ALA A 19 7.47 -6.63 8.60
CA ALA A 19 8.03 -7.23 9.81
C ALA A 19 6.94 -7.90 10.67
N ARG A 20 5.81 -7.22 10.87
CA ARG A 20 4.68 -7.73 11.69
C ARG A 20 3.98 -8.92 11.04
N VAL A 21 3.77 -8.88 9.72
CA VAL A 21 3.22 -10.02 8.97
C VAL A 21 4.15 -11.22 9.09
N ARG A 22 5.47 -11.02 8.94
CA ARG A 22 6.47 -12.09 9.08
C ARG A 22 6.52 -12.67 10.50
N ALA A 23 6.29 -11.85 11.52
CA ALA A 23 6.21 -12.29 12.91
C ALA A 23 4.89 -13.04 13.23
N GLY A 24 3.87 -12.93 12.38
CA GLY A 24 2.53 -13.44 12.64
C GLY A 24 1.69 -12.53 13.55
N ASP A 25 2.17 -11.32 13.83
CA ASP A 25 1.52 -10.34 14.72
C ASP A 25 0.42 -9.54 14.02
N LEU A 26 0.32 -9.64 12.69
CA LEU A 26 -0.66 -8.93 11.88
C LEU A 26 -1.04 -9.79 10.67
N PRO A 27 -2.32 -10.16 10.51
CA PRO A 27 -2.78 -10.80 9.29
C PRO A 27 -2.61 -9.85 8.09
N ALA A 28 -2.14 -10.36 6.95
CA ALA A 28 -1.95 -9.53 5.76
C ALA A 28 -3.25 -8.84 5.31
N ALA A 29 -4.41 -9.49 5.47
CA ALA A 29 -5.72 -8.91 5.17
C ALA A 29 -6.06 -7.69 6.05
N GLU A 30 -5.55 -7.60 7.28
CA GLU A 30 -5.79 -6.45 8.15
C GLU A 30 -4.96 -5.21 7.75
N THR A 31 -4.02 -5.36 6.81
CA THR A 31 -3.18 -4.28 6.30
C THR A 31 -3.80 -3.56 5.10
N ASP A 32 -4.93 -4.04 4.56
CA ASP A 32 -5.44 -3.61 3.26
C ASP A 32 -6.08 -2.22 3.25
N ALA A 33 -6.51 -1.74 4.42
CA ALA A 33 -7.30 -0.52 4.52
C ALA A 33 -6.49 0.78 4.37
N ARG A 34 -5.21 0.80 4.77
CA ARG A 34 -4.43 2.05 4.88
C ARG A 34 -3.30 2.05 3.87
N LEU A 35 -3.35 2.98 2.94
CA LEU A 35 -2.39 3.09 1.85
C LEU A 35 -1.66 4.42 1.90
N LYS A 36 -0.36 4.34 1.58
CA LYS A 36 0.46 5.46 1.16
C LYS A 36 0.67 5.34 -0.35
N LEU A 37 0.06 6.24 -1.11
CA LEU A 37 0.06 6.21 -2.57
C LEU A 37 1.15 7.14 -3.08
N TYR A 38 2.13 6.58 -3.78
CA TYR A 38 3.13 7.37 -4.48
C TYR A 38 2.73 7.51 -5.94
N GLY A 39 2.79 8.74 -6.46
CA GLY A 39 2.79 8.92 -7.90
C GLY A 39 4.13 8.53 -8.51
N VAL A 40 4.12 8.05 -9.75
CA VAL A 40 5.32 7.76 -10.54
C VAL A 40 5.36 8.68 -11.75
N VAL A 41 6.46 9.43 -11.93
CA VAL A 41 6.69 10.29 -13.10
C VAL A 41 8.07 9.98 -13.65
N ASP A 42 8.16 9.59 -14.92
CA ASP A 42 9.41 9.20 -15.58
C ASP A 42 10.21 8.14 -14.77
N GLY A 43 9.48 7.22 -14.12
CA GLY A 43 10.06 6.17 -13.26
C GLY A 43 10.52 6.63 -11.87
N ALA A 44 10.32 7.89 -11.50
CA ALA A 44 10.65 8.43 -10.18
C ALA A 44 9.40 8.61 -9.30
N LEU A 45 9.54 8.33 -8.00
CA LEU A 45 8.47 8.56 -7.02
C LEU A 45 8.32 10.05 -6.72
N VAL A 46 7.08 10.55 -6.76
CA VAL A 46 6.72 11.90 -6.31
C VAL A 46 6.09 11.88 -4.92
N GLU A 47 5.78 13.07 -4.40
CA GLU A 47 5.25 13.24 -3.05
C GLU A 47 3.97 12.40 -2.84
N PRO A 48 3.92 11.56 -1.80
CA PRO A 48 2.81 10.65 -1.60
C PRO A 48 1.56 11.35 -1.04
N ILE A 49 0.44 10.64 -1.11
CA ILE A 49 -0.78 10.93 -0.34
C ILE A 49 -1.15 9.72 0.52
N TYR A 50 -1.89 9.95 1.60
CA TYR A 50 -2.48 8.88 2.40
C TYR A 50 -3.94 8.69 2.02
N ALA A 51 -4.34 7.44 1.80
CA ALA A 51 -5.70 7.10 1.41
C ALA A 51 -6.18 5.85 2.14
N THR A 52 -7.48 5.81 2.42
CA THR A 52 -8.15 4.61 2.92
C THR A 52 -8.79 3.89 1.74
N ARG A 53 -8.51 2.59 1.60
CA ARG A 53 -9.19 1.72 0.64
C ARG A 53 -10.57 1.35 1.17
N GLU A 54 -11.58 1.43 0.30
CA GLU A 54 -12.88 0.78 0.53
C GLU A 54 -13.04 -0.41 -0.43
N GLY A 55 -13.32 -1.59 0.13
CA GLY A 55 -13.37 -2.83 -0.66
C GLY A 55 -11.99 -3.23 -1.18
N ASP A 56 -11.92 -3.63 -2.45
CA ASP A 56 -10.69 -4.14 -3.07
C ASP A 56 -10.02 -3.13 -4.02
N GLU A 57 -10.61 -1.95 -4.25
CA GLU A 57 -10.13 -0.99 -5.24
C GLU A 57 -9.14 0.03 -4.65
N VAL A 58 -7.93 0.11 -5.23
CA VAL A 58 -6.93 1.12 -4.83
C VAL A 58 -7.39 2.52 -5.28
N PRO A 59 -7.48 3.50 -4.38
CA PRO A 59 -7.80 4.88 -4.76
C PRO A 59 -6.73 5.46 -5.72
N ALA A 60 -7.17 6.28 -6.67
CA ALA A 60 -6.26 6.96 -7.58
C ALA A 60 -5.44 8.05 -6.87
N TYR A 61 -4.20 8.24 -7.31
CA TYR A 61 -3.39 9.39 -6.90
C TYR A 61 -3.90 10.67 -7.58
N ASP A 62 -4.38 11.64 -6.81
CA ASP A 62 -5.12 12.81 -7.31
C ASP A 62 -4.35 14.15 -7.22
N ARG A 63 -3.17 14.16 -6.61
CA ARG A 63 -2.41 15.39 -6.36
C ARG A 63 -1.81 16.02 -7.62
N ARG A 64 -1.52 15.22 -8.66
CA ARG A 64 -1.04 15.66 -9.97
C ARG A 64 -1.16 14.54 -11.00
N ALA A 65 -1.03 14.87 -12.29
CA ALA A 65 -0.85 13.87 -13.34
C ALA A 65 0.46 13.08 -13.13
N VAL A 66 0.34 11.76 -13.24
CA VAL A 66 1.41 10.76 -13.03
C VAL A 66 1.24 9.66 -14.08
N ASP A 67 2.32 8.96 -14.39
CA ASP A 67 2.33 7.84 -15.34
C ASP A 67 1.75 6.56 -14.69
N ASP A 68 1.99 6.39 -13.39
CA ASP A 68 1.53 5.26 -12.61
C ASP A 68 1.37 5.61 -11.11
N THR A 69 0.75 4.73 -10.34
CA THR A 69 0.61 4.82 -8.89
C THR A 69 1.18 3.58 -8.21
N LEU A 70 2.06 3.81 -7.23
CA LEU A 70 2.62 2.76 -6.39
C LEU A 70 1.94 2.78 -5.01
N PRO A 71 1.01 1.86 -4.73
CA PRO A 71 0.40 1.70 -3.41
C PRO A 71 1.33 0.97 -2.42
N VAL A 72 1.47 1.55 -1.23
CA VAL A 72 2.17 0.94 -0.09
C VAL A 72 1.21 0.79 1.08
N ARG A 73 0.98 -0.44 1.55
CA ARG A 73 0.20 -0.71 2.77
C ARG A 73 0.99 -0.28 3.99
N VAL A 74 0.36 0.49 4.87
CA VAL A 74 0.99 1.08 6.05
C VAL A 74 0.21 0.76 7.31
N THR A 75 0.89 0.79 8.45
CA THR A 75 0.21 0.68 9.74
C THR A 75 -0.58 1.94 10.07
N ALA A 76 -1.47 1.84 11.06
CA ALA A 76 -2.17 3.00 11.60
C ALA A 76 -1.20 4.07 12.18
N ALA A 77 -0.02 3.67 12.66
CA ALA A 77 0.98 4.60 13.20
C ALA A 77 1.74 5.36 12.09
N GLU A 78 1.85 4.78 10.90
CA GLU A 78 2.49 5.39 9.74
C GLU A 78 1.53 6.29 8.94
N PHE A 79 0.22 6.13 9.13
CA PHE A 79 -0.83 6.90 8.44
C PHE A 79 -1.00 8.27 9.12
N GLN A 80 -0.76 9.36 8.39
CA GLN A 80 -0.76 10.75 8.91
C GLN A 80 -1.88 11.59 8.33
#